data_AF-A0A1F8MU08-F1
#
_entry.id   AF-A0A1F8MU08-F1
#
_cell.length_a   1.000
_cell.length_b   1.000
_cell.length_c   1.000
_cell.angle_alpha   90.00
_cell.angle_beta   90.00
_cell.angle_gamma   90.00
#
_symmetry.space_group_name_H-M   'P 1'
#
loop_
_entity.id
_entity.type
_entity.pdbx_description
1 polymer ?
#
loop_
_entity_poly.entity_id
_entity_poly.type
_entity_poly.pdbx_seq_one_letter_code
_entity_poly.pdbx_strand_id
1 'polypeptide(L)'
;MVLSPRTKDYLIASHCSVEIGHKVILRHLGLKPIFDLEMRLGEGTGAALGISIADAATKILAEMATFAEAGVSQSEDNIESVKK
;
A
#
# COMPACT_ATOMS: atom_id res chain seq x y z
N MET A 1 -11.68 -8.08 14.13
CA MET A 1 -11.02 -9.38 14.40
C MET A 1 -11.65 -10.19 15.52
N VAL A 2 -12.36 -9.59 16.49
CA VAL A 2 -12.92 -10.31 17.66
C VAL A 2 -13.83 -11.48 17.28
N LEU A 3 -14.69 -11.31 16.27
CA LEU A 3 -15.60 -12.37 15.79
C LEU A 3 -14.92 -13.35 14.82
N SER A 4 -14.03 -12.84 13.96
CA SER A 4 -13.24 -13.64 13.02
C SER A 4 -11.84 -13.04 12.93
N PRO A 5 -10.82 -13.71 13.49
CA PRO A 5 -9.45 -13.19 13.50
C PRO A 5 -8.87 -12.99 12.09
N ARG A 6 -9.18 -13.89 11.16
CA ARG A 6 -8.65 -13.88 9.78
C ARG A 6 -9.14 -12.71 8.93
N THR A 7 -10.19 -12.00 9.33
CA THR A 7 -10.68 -10.85 8.55
C THR A 7 -9.61 -9.79 8.32
N LYS A 8 -8.63 -9.66 9.23
CA LYS A 8 -7.56 -8.67 9.08
C LYS A 8 -6.74 -8.84 7.79
N ASP A 9 -6.56 -10.07 7.32
CA ASP A 9 -5.76 -10.35 6.12
C ASP A 9 -6.42 -9.80 4.84
N TYR A 10 -7.70 -9.42 4.92
CA TYR A 10 -8.48 -8.86 3.82
C TYR A 10 -8.68 -7.34 3.92
N LEU A 11 -8.18 -6.70 4.99
CA LEU A 11 -8.36 -5.27 5.21
C LEU A 11 -7.25 -4.46 4.54
N ILE A 12 -7.64 -3.48 3.73
CA ILE A 12 -6.74 -2.46 3.17
C ILE A 12 -7.13 -1.13 3.82
N ALA A 13 -6.20 -0.51 4.56
CA ALA A 13 -6.42 0.81 5.14
C ALA A 13 -6.21 1.89 4.08
N SER A 14 -7.26 2.64 3.73
CA SER A 14 -7.17 3.66 2.68
C SER A 14 -6.46 4.92 3.17
N HIS A 15 -7.02 5.65 4.13
CA HIS A 15 -6.46 6.90 4.64
C HIS A 15 -6.41 6.91 6.16
N CYS A 16 -5.52 7.72 6.72
CA CYS A 16 -5.61 8.16 8.10
C CYS A 16 -6.58 9.35 8.18
N SER A 17 -7.67 9.19 8.95
CA SER A 17 -8.53 10.33 9.31
C SER A 17 -7.80 11.20 10.32
N VAL A 18 -8.14 12.49 10.38
CA VAL A 18 -7.67 13.37 11.46
C VAL A 18 -8.35 13.10 12.81
N GLU A 19 -9.36 12.23 12.83
CA GLU A 19 -9.94 11.76 14.09
C GLU A 19 -8.90 11.04 14.94
N ILE A 20 -8.78 11.48 16.20
CA ILE A 20 -7.74 11.04 17.14
C ILE A 20 -7.74 9.50 17.31
N GLY A 21 -8.93 8.89 17.30
CA GLY A 21 -9.09 7.44 17.45
C GLY A 21 -8.58 6.63 16.25
N HIS A 22 -8.51 7.20 15.05
CA HIS A 22 -8.21 6.42 13.85
C HIS A 22 -6.75 5.91 13.86
N LYS A 23 -5.79 6.74 14.30
CA LYS A 23 -4.39 6.32 14.47
C LYS A 23 -4.23 5.18 15.48
N VAL A 24 -5.02 5.20 16.56
CA VAL A 24 -5.03 4.16 17.60
C VAL A 24 -5.56 2.85 17.02
N ILE A 25 -6.68 2.90 16.29
CA ILE A 25 -7.29 1.73 15.66
C ILE A 25 -6.37 1.12 14.60
N LEU A 26 -5.76 1.93 13.73
CA LEU A 26 -4.81 1.46 12.71
C LEU A 26 -3.63 0.73 13.35
N ARG A 27 -3.08 1.28 14.45
CA ARG A 27 -2.00 0.63 15.21
C ARG A 27 -2.45 -0.68 15.85
N HIS A 28 -3.63 -0.71 16.47
CA HIS A 28 -4.19 -1.91 17.07
C HIS A 28 -4.42 -3.02 16.03
N LEU A 29 -4.91 -2.64 14.84
CA LEU A 29 -5.08 -3.55 13.72
C LEU A 29 -3.75 -3.90 13.04
N GLY A 30 -2.68 -3.16 13.28
CA GLY A 30 -1.40 -3.32 12.59
C GLY A 30 -1.50 -3.01 11.09
N LEU A 31 -2.34 -2.05 10.71
CA LEU A 31 -2.53 -1.63 9.32
C LEU A 31 -1.83 -0.30 9.08
N LYS A 32 -1.16 -0.19 7.92
CA LYS A 32 -0.59 1.07 7.43
C LYS A 32 -1.55 1.67 6.39
N PRO A 33 -2.05 2.90 6.58
CA PRO A 33 -2.90 3.54 5.59
C PRO A 33 -2.09 3.92 4.34
N ILE A 34 -2.73 3.91 3.18
CA ILE A 34 -2.15 4.36 1.90
C ILE A 34 -1.93 5.88 1.92
N PHE A 35 -2.86 6.62 2.53
CA PHE A 35 -2.93 8.08 2.47
C PHE A 35 -2.91 8.74 3.86
N ASP A 36 -2.34 9.95 3.92
CA ASP A 36 -2.52 10.92 5.01
C ASP A 36 -2.84 12.28 4.35
N LEU A 37 -4.14 12.59 4.25
CA LEU A 37 -4.68 13.72 3.47
C LEU A 37 -5.47 14.72 4.32
N GLU A 38 -5.34 14.63 5.64
CA GLU A 38 -6.09 15.44 6.60
C GLU A 38 -7.63 15.36 6.45
N MET A 39 -8.13 14.26 5.88
CA MET A 39 -9.57 14.06 5.64
C MET A 39 -10.32 13.66 6.91
N ARG A 40 -11.59 14.06 7.00
CA ARG A 40 -12.55 13.66 8.07
C ARG A 40 -14.02 13.73 7.65
N LEU A 41 -14.32 13.68 6.35
CA LEU A 41 -15.71 13.73 5.88
C LEU A 41 -16.48 12.45 6.24
N GLY A 42 -15.79 11.30 6.23
CA GLY A 42 -16.44 10.00 6.42
C GLY A 42 -17.08 9.50 5.12
N GLU A 43 -18.23 8.84 5.24
CA GLU A 43 -19.05 8.34 4.12
C GLU A 43 -18.33 7.40 3.13
N GLY A 44 -17.17 6.85 3.54
CA GLY A 44 -16.33 6.03 2.67
C GLY A 44 -15.51 6.82 1.65
N THR A 45 -15.46 8.15 1.70
CA THR A 45 -14.73 8.98 0.73
C THR A 45 -13.24 8.61 0.61
N GLY A 46 -12.55 8.39 1.73
CA GLY A 46 -11.18 7.89 1.67
C GLY A 46 -11.06 6.46 1.13
N ALA A 47 -12.07 5.60 1.37
CA ALA A 47 -12.11 4.25 0.80
C ALA A 47 -12.32 4.30 -0.73
N ALA A 48 -13.15 5.20 -1.23
CA ALA A 48 -13.35 5.42 -2.67
C ALA A 48 -12.03 5.76 -3.37
N LEU A 49 -11.20 6.63 -2.78
CA LEU A 49 -9.85 6.90 -3.29
C LEU A 49 -8.94 5.66 -3.23
N GLY A 50 -9.04 4.87 -2.14
CA GLY A 50 -8.28 3.63 -1.96
C GLY A 50 -8.58 2.56 -3.02
N ILE A 51 -9.83 2.48 -3.50
CA ILE A 51 -10.23 1.54 -4.56
C ILE A 51 -9.46 1.84 -5.85
N SER A 52 -9.31 3.12 -6.22
CA SER A 52 -8.53 3.49 -7.41
C SER A 52 -7.06 3.09 -7.30
N ILE A 53 -6.47 3.14 -6.10
CA ILE A 53 -5.09 2.65 -5.87
C ILE A 53 -5.01 1.13 -5.97
N ALA A 54 -6.00 0.41 -5.43
CA ALA A 54 -6.04 -1.04 -5.57
C ALA A 54 -6.12 -1.46 -7.04
N ASP A 55 -6.94 -0.78 -7.85
CA ASP A 55 -7.04 -1.01 -9.31
C ASP A 55 -5.72 -0.66 -10.05
N ALA A 56 -5.05 0.44 -9.66
CA ALA A 56 -3.74 0.76 -10.22
C ALA A 56 -2.69 -0.32 -9.88
N ALA A 57 -2.71 -0.85 -8.66
CA ALA A 57 -1.77 -1.89 -8.24
C ALA A 57 -2.01 -3.21 -9.00
N THR A 58 -3.25 -3.60 -9.24
CA THR A 58 -3.57 -4.80 -10.04
C THR A 58 -3.14 -4.64 -11.49
N LYS A 59 -3.35 -3.46 -12.09
CA LYS A 59 -2.88 -3.16 -13.44
C LYS A 59 -1.37 -3.16 -13.55
N ILE A 60 -0.67 -2.58 -12.57
CA ILE A 60 0.80 -2.65 -12.51
C ILE A 60 1.27 -4.10 -12.54
N LEU A 61 0.67 -4.96 -11.72
CA LEU A 61 1.04 -6.38 -11.68
C LEU A 61 0.73 -7.12 -12.99
N ALA A 62 -0.40 -6.81 -13.62
CA ALA A 62 -0.89 -7.55 -14.79
C ALA A 62 -0.34 -7.05 -16.13
N GLU A 63 -0.01 -5.76 -16.23
CA GLU A 63 0.23 -5.08 -17.50
C GLU A 63 1.66 -4.52 -17.62
N MET A 64 2.42 -4.37 -16.53
CA MET A 64 3.81 -3.93 -16.65
C MET A 64 4.68 -5.03 -17.26
N ALA A 65 5.36 -4.67 -18.35
CA ALA A 65 6.39 -5.51 -18.94
C ALA A 65 7.54 -5.76 -17.95
N THR A 66 8.04 -6.98 -17.92
CA THR A 66 9.28 -7.33 -17.24
C THR A 66 10.48 -6.66 -17.93
N PHE A 67 11.63 -6.59 -17.25
CA PHE A 67 12.85 -6.02 -17.85
C PHE A 67 13.26 -6.70 -19.16
N ALA A 68 13.08 -8.02 -19.26
CA ALA A 68 13.38 -8.78 -20.47
C ALA A 68 12.44 -8.39 -21.63
N GLU A 69 11.14 -8.28 -21.37
CA GLU A 69 10.14 -7.87 -22.37
C GLU A 69 10.32 -6.41 -22.80
N ALA A 70 10.72 -5.54 -21.88
CA ALA A 70 10.99 -4.13 -22.15
C ALA A 70 12.38 -3.87 -22.76
N GLY A 71 13.23 -4.89 -22.90
CA GLY A 71 14.58 -4.75 -23.46
C GLY A 71 15.53 -3.91 -22.60
N VAL A 72 15.33 -3.89 -21.28
CA VAL A 72 16.15 -3.10 -20.35
C VAL A 72 17.43 -3.89 -20.00
N SER A 73 18.59 -3.29 -20.24
CA SER A 73 19.89 -3.88 -19.90
C SER A 73 20.08 -3.93 -18.39
N GLN A 74 20.48 -5.09 -17.85
CA GLN A 74 20.90 -5.19 -16.45
C GLN A 74 22.31 -4.61 -16.30
N SER A 75 22.52 -3.74 -15.32
CA SER A 75 23.87 -3.34 -14.93
C SER A 75 24.54 -4.50 -14.20
N GLU A 76 25.75 -4.87 -14.63
CA GLU A 76 26.62 -5.73 -13.84
C GLU A 76 27.06 -4.94 -12.60
N ASP A 77 26.45 -5.22 -11.46
CA ASP A 77 26.94 -4.71 -10.17
C ASP A 77 28.30 -5.37 -9.90
N ASN A 78 29.39 -4.71 -10.30
CA ASN A 78 30.75 -5.06 -9.94
C ASN A 78 30.97 -4.82 -8.44
N ILE A 79 30.53 -5.77 -7.62
CA ILE A 79 30.82 -5.84 -6.18
C ILE A 79 32.28 -6.28 -6.01
N GLU A 80 33.24 -5.44 -6.41
CA GLU A 80 34.67 -5.70 -6.18
C GLU A 80 35.48 -4.48 -5.70
N SER A 81 34.85 -3.38 -5.31
CA SER A 81 35.58 -2.14 -4.93
C SER A 81 35.45 -1.69 -3.46
N VAL A 82 34.85 -2.48 -2.57
CA VAL A 82 34.87 -2.19 -1.10
C VAL A 82 35.77 -3.17 -0.35
N LYS A 83 37.04 -3.23 -0.76
CA LYS A 83 38.16 -3.62 0.13
C LYS A 83 39.24 -2.55 0.05
N LYS A 84 39.03 -1.46 0.79
CA LYS A 84 40.11 -0.60 1.26
C LYS A 84 39.75 -0.03 2.61
#